data_AF-A0A661VNR2-F1
#
_entry.id   AF-A0A661VNR2-F1
#
_cell.length_a   1.000
_cell.length_b   1.000
_cell.length_c   1.000
_cell.angle_alpha   90.00
_cell.angle_beta   90.00
_cell.angle_gamma   90.00
#
_symmetry.space_group_name_H-M   'P 1'
#
loop_
_entity.id
_entity.type
_entity.pdbx_description
1 polymer ?
#
loop_
_entity_poly.entity_id
_entity_poly.type
_entity_poly.pdbx_seq_one_letter_code
_entity_poly.pdbx_strand_id
1 'polypeptide(L)'
;MSSLDSLRKGLSAISTYPEELGLDLNKPADRFKWLLASVLFSKRISAEIAKRTFQKFEAEGLLSPESLLSAGWDRLVEVLDAGGYVRYDFSTASNLLSLAENLRSKYGSLEELYAQAKDSQDLEKKLQEFKGVGPTTVSIFLRELRGVWEKAHPRVSPLAQQAASRLGLGKELEEQPELEPRLVKLHLEFCKRGRCSTCPVSEFCHQKAK
;
A
#
# COMPACT_ATOMS: atom_id res chain seq x y z
N MET A 1 -2.45 18.10 -27.05
CA MET A 1 -2.66 17.45 -25.74
C MET A 1 -3.80 18.17 -25.04
N SER A 2 -4.81 17.44 -24.58
CA SER A 2 -5.89 18.02 -23.77
C SER A 2 -5.36 18.44 -22.39
N SER A 3 -6.07 19.34 -21.70
CA SER A 3 -5.75 19.71 -20.30
C SER A 3 -5.67 18.49 -19.39
N LEU A 4 -6.52 17.49 -19.64
CA LEU A 4 -6.56 16.22 -18.92
C LEU A 4 -5.32 15.35 -19.18
N ASP A 5 -4.78 15.34 -20.40
CA ASP A 5 -3.56 14.57 -20.72
C ASP A 5 -2.34 15.15 -19.97
N SER A 6 -2.24 16.48 -19.90
CA SER A 6 -1.19 17.15 -19.13
C SER A 6 -1.30 16.88 -17.64
N LEU A 7 -2.52 16.90 -17.09
CA LEU A 7 -2.77 16.53 -15.69
C LEU A 7 -2.39 15.07 -15.40
N ARG A 8 -2.79 14.13 -16.27
CA ARG A 8 -2.40 12.72 -16.16
C ARG A 8 -0.88 12.55 -16.20
N LYS A 9 -0.18 13.27 -17.08
CA LYS A 9 1.28 13.28 -17.14
C LYS A 9 1.91 13.85 -15.86
N GLY A 10 1.32 14.87 -15.27
CA GLY A 10 1.78 15.39 -13.98
C GLY A 10 1.55 14.41 -12.82
N LEU A 11 0.43 13.68 -12.83
CA LEU A 11 0.16 12.62 -11.86
C LEU A 11 1.10 11.43 -12.03
N SER A 12 1.45 11.05 -13.26
CA SER A 12 2.36 9.93 -13.52
C SER A 12 3.79 10.19 -13.05
N ALA A 13 4.19 11.45 -12.86
CA ALA A 13 5.46 11.82 -12.23
C ALA A 13 5.51 11.52 -10.72
N ILE A 14 4.36 11.19 -10.10
CA ILE A 14 4.28 10.76 -8.70
C ILE A 14 4.36 9.24 -8.67
N SER A 15 5.43 8.72 -8.07
CA SER A 15 5.58 7.29 -7.84
C SER A 15 4.59 6.79 -6.79
N THR A 16 4.04 5.61 -6.99
CA THR A 16 3.25 4.90 -5.97
C THR A 16 4.17 4.31 -4.89
N TYR A 17 3.62 3.84 -3.77
CA TYR A 17 4.43 3.21 -2.73
C TYR A 17 5.13 1.91 -3.20
N PRO A 18 4.48 1.00 -3.93
CA PRO A 18 5.17 -0.14 -4.53
C PRO A 18 6.30 0.28 -5.48
N GLU A 19 6.07 1.29 -6.33
CA GLU A 19 7.10 1.82 -7.25
C GLU A 19 8.31 2.37 -6.49
N GLU A 20 8.10 3.11 -5.40
CA GLU A 20 9.19 3.59 -4.51
C GLU A 20 9.96 2.47 -3.81
N LEU A 21 9.32 1.31 -3.62
CA LEU A 21 9.94 0.12 -3.04
C LEU A 21 10.52 -0.82 -4.11
N GLY A 22 10.49 -0.44 -5.40
CA GLY A 22 11.01 -1.27 -6.49
C GLY A 22 10.18 -2.52 -6.77
N LEU A 23 8.89 -2.53 -6.38
CA LEU A 23 8.00 -3.68 -6.52
C LEU A 23 7.18 -3.59 -7.81
N ASP A 24 7.11 -4.71 -8.53
CA ASP A 24 6.23 -4.87 -9.70
C ASP A 24 5.06 -5.78 -9.35
N LEU A 25 3.90 -5.20 -9.08
CA LEU A 25 2.71 -5.93 -8.63
C LEU A 25 2.12 -6.85 -9.71
N ASN A 26 2.59 -6.82 -10.96
CA ASN A 26 2.26 -7.85 -11.95
C ASN A 26 2.91 -9.20 -11.61
N LYS A 27 3.96 -9.21 -10.78
CA LYS A 27 4.64 -10.41 -10.32
C LYS A 27 4.03 -10.91 -9.00
N PRO A 28 3.56 -12.17 -8.94
CA PRO A 28 3.06 -12.79 -7.70
C PRO A 28 3.95 -12.57 -6.47
N ALA A 29 5.26 -12.80 -6.62
CA ALA A 29 6.24 -12.66 -5.53
C ALA A 29 6.23 -11.26 -4.90
N ASP A 30 6.06 -10.20 -5.70
CA ASP A 30 6.06 -8.82 -5.21
C ASP A 30 4.75 -8.42 -4.55
N ARG A 31 3.65 -9.16 -4.78
CA ARG A 31 2.37 -8.93 -4.08
C ARG A 31 2.45 -9.32 -2.61
N PHE A 32 3.14 -10.41 -2.27
CA PHE A 32 3.36 -10.75 -0.86
C PHE A 32 4.27 -9.72 -0.18
N LYS A 33 5.34 -9.28 -0.85
CA LYS A 33 6.18 -8.17 -0.37
C LYS A 33 5.35 -6.93 -0.09
N TRP A 34 4.44 -6.60 -1.00
CA TRP A 34 3.54 -5.46 -0.83
C TRP A 34 2.53 -5.66 0.31
N LEU A 35 2.02 -6.88 0.53
CA LEU A 35 1.17 -7.18 1.70
C LEU A 35 1.93 -6.95 3.01
N LEU A 36 3.18 -7.41 3.10
CA LEU A 36 4.06 -7.15 4.25
C LEU A 36 4.28 -5.64 4.44
N ALA A 37 4.65 -4.93 3.37
CA ALA A 37 4.81 -3.47 3.41
C ALA A 37 3.52 -2.78 3.88
N SER A 38 2.35 -3.22 3.41
CA SER A 38 1.04 -2.68 3.80
C SER A 38 0.77 -2.84 5.30
N VAL A 39 1.23 -3.93 5.93
CA VAL A 39 1.18 -4.11 7.39
C VAL A 39 2.06 -3.08 8.10
N LEU A 40 3.23 -2.76 7.56
CA LEU A 40 4.13 -1.73 8.11
C LEU A 40 3.57 -0.31 7.95
N PHE A 41 2.88 -0.03 6.83
CA PHE A 41 2.26 1.28 6.58
C PHE A 41 0.99 1.52 7.40
N SER A 42 0.34 0.48 7.94
CA SER A 42 -1.00 0.62 8.55
C SER A 42 -1.00 1.09 10.00
N LYS A 43 0.15 1.07 10.69
CA LYS A 43 0.27 1.59 12.06
C LYS A 43 0.41 3.11 12.06
N ARG A 44 0.25 3.71 13.25
CA ARG A 44 0.50 5.15 13.46
C ARG A 44 2.00 5.45 13.44
N ILE A 45 2.60 5.35 12.26
CA ILE A 45 4.02 5.51 12.01
C ILE A 45 4.23 6.30 10.71
N SER A 46 5.42 6.89 10.54
CA SER A 46 5.71 7.63 9.30
C SER A 46 5.94 6.65 8.13
N ALA A 47 5.53 7.08 6.93
CA ALA A 47 5.81 6.32 5.70
C ALA A 47 7.30 6.08 5.49
N GLU A 48 8.16 7.01 5.92
CA GLU A 48 9.62 6.86 5.84
C GLU A 48 10.15 5.73 6.72
N ILE A 49 9.65 5.60 7.96
CA ILE A 49 10.04 4.49 8.83
C ILE A 49 9.52 3.16 8.26
N ALA A 50 8.29 3.12 7.76
CA ALA A 50 7.75 1.91 7.13
C ALA A 50 8.60 1.47 5.92
N LYS A 51 8.97 2.40 5.03
CA LYS A 51 9.86 2.13 3.88
C LYS A 51 11.23 1.64 4.31
N ARG A 52 11.87 2.34 5.27
CA ARG A 52 13.17 1.94 5.81
C ARG A 52 13.12 0.55 6.43
N THR A 53 12.05 0.26 7.17
CA THR A 53 11.84 -1.06 7.79
C THR A 53 11.67 -2.13 6.71
N PHE A 54 10.87 -1.89 5.68
CA PHE A 54 10.74 -2.80 4.54
C PHE A 54 12.09 -3.10 3.87
N GLN A 55 12.92 -2.08 3.64
CA GLN A 55 14.26 -2.25 3.07
C GLN A 55 15.18 -3.09 3.97
N LYS A 56 15.01 -3.04 5.30
CA LYS A 56 15.73 -3.92 6.23
C LYS A 56 15.28 -5.37 6.07
N PHE A 57 13.97 -5.62 5.96
CA PHE A 57 13.46 -6.97 5.65
C PHE A 57 13.99 -7.48 4.31
N GLU A 58 14.04 -6.62 3.30
CA GLU A 58 14.59 -6.96 1.98
C GLU A 58 16.07 -7.35 2.05
N ALA A 59 16.90 -6.54 2.72
CA ALA A 59 18.33 -6.79 2.88
C ALA A 59 18.63 -8.11 3.63
N GLU A 60 17.71 -8.53 4.49
CA GLU A 60 17.80 -9.75 5.29
C GLU A 60 17.12 -10.96 4.62
N GLY A 61 16.53 -10.78 3.43
CA GLY A 61 15.84 -11.86 2.71
C GLY A 61 14.52 -12.31 3.37
N LEU A 62 13.90 -11.46 4.19
CA LEU A 62 12.72 -11.78 5.01
C LEU A 62 11.40 -11.38 4.34
N LEU A 63 11.28 -11.70 3.05
CA LEU A 63 10.21 -11.20 2.17
C LEU A 63 9.29 -12.29 1.62
N SER A 64 9.26 -13.46 2.24
CA SER A 64 8.35 -14.57 1.92
C SER A 64 7.77 -15.19 3.19
N PRO A 65 6.62 -15.88 3.11
CA PRO A 65 6.10 -16.62 4.26
C PRO A 65 7.13 -17.58 4.87
N GLU A 66 7.87 -18.31 4.03
CA GLU A 66 8.86 -19.28 4.45
C GLU A 66 10.03 -18.62 5.19
N SER A 67 10.59 -17.55 4.62
CA SER A 67 11.73 -16.83 5.22
C SER A 67 11.37 -16.20 6.56
N LEU A 68 10.16 -15.64 6.69
CA LEU A 68 9.66 -15.11 7.97
C LEU A 68 9.57 -16.21 9.03
N LEU A 69 8.95 -17.34 8.68
CA LEU A 69 8.76 -18.46 9.61
C LEU A 69 10.10 -19.09 10.02
N SER A 70 11.04 -19.24 9.07
CA SER A 70 12.37 -19.77 9.35
C SER A 70 13.22 -18.84 10.22
N ALA A 71 13.08 -17.52 10.07
CA ALA A 71 13.81 -16.54 10.88
C ALA A 71 13.32 -16.48 12.33
N GLY A 72 12.01 -16.67 12.55
CA GLY A 72 11.42 -16.67 13.88
C GLY A 72 11.31 -15.28 14.51
N TRP A 73 10.67 -15.24 15.69
CA TRP A 73 10.19 -13.99 16.28
C TRP A 73 11.33 -13.03 16.65
N ASP A 74 12.37 -13.52 17.33
CA ASP A 74 13.50 -12.69 17.79
C ASP A 74 14.17 -11.97 16.62
N ARG A 75 14.42 -12.67 15.51
CA ARG A 75 15.05 -12.06 14.33
C ARG A 75 14.17 -11.00 13.69
N LEU A 76 12.85 -11.22 13.61
CA LEU A 76 11.94 -10.20 13.07
C LEU A 76 11.92 -8.95 13.94
N VAL A 77 11.96 -9.10 15.26
CA VAL A 77 12.05 -7.97 16.20
C VAL A 77 13.32 -7.15 15.96
N GLU A 78 14.49 -7.80 15.87
CA GLU A 78 15.76 -7.12 15.59
C GLU A 78 15.71 -6.28 14.30
N VAL A 79 15.12 -6.84 13.24
CA VAL A 79 15.02 -6.17 11.94
C VAL A 79 13.99 -5.02 11.98
N LEU A 80 12.88 -5.20 12.69
CA LEU A 80 11.90 -4.14 12.95
C LEU A 80 12.53 -2.97 13.71
N ASP A 81 13.32 -3.26 14.74
CA ASP A 81 14.05 -2.27 15.53
C ASP A 81 15.09 -1.52 14.71
N ALA A 82 15.89 -2.24 13.91
CA ALA A 82 16.83 -1.64 12.97
C ALA A 82 16.14 -0.74 11.91
N GLY A 83 14.88 -1.02 11.60
CA GLY A 83 14.01 -0.18 10.78
C GLY A 83 13.46 1.05 11.50
N GLY A 84 13.57 1.11 12.83
CA GLY A 84 12.99 2.13 13.72
C GLY A 84 11.51 1.90 14.04
N TYR A 85 11.05 0.64 13.96
CA TYR A 85 9.68 0.22 14.26
C TYR A 85 9.47 -0.12 15.75
N VAL A 86 10.39 0.32 16.63
CA VAL A 86 10.53 0.00 18.07
C VAL A 86 9.23 0.07 18.88
N ARG A 87 8.29 0.94 18.52
CA ARG A 87 7.00 1.04 19.25
C ARG A 87 6.12 -0.20 19.09
N TYR A 88 6.28 -0.91 17.98
CA TYR A 88 5.34 -1.94 17.53
C TYR A 88 6.04 -3.25 17.11
N ASP A 89 7.37 -3.28 17.15
CA ASP A 89 8.27 -4.40 16.85
C ASP A 89 7.73 -5.77 17.32
N PHE A 90 7.53 -5.98 18.63
CA PHE A 90 7.07 -7.24 19.20
C PHE A 90 5.73 -7.68 18.60
N SER A 91 4.77 -6.76 18.56
CA SER A 91 3.42 -7.05 18.06
C SER A 91 3.40 -7.30 16.55
N THR A 92 4.24 -6.59 15.80
CA THR A 92 4.35 -6.75 14.35
C THR A 92 5.05 -8.05 14.02
N ALA A 93 6.12 -8.42 14.72
CA ALA A 93 6.79 -9.70 14.56
C ALA A 93 5.82 -10.87 14.77
N SER A 94 5.05 -10.87 15.87
CA SER A 94 4.04 -11.91 16.12
C SER A 94 2.95 -11.94 15.04
N ASN A 95 2.50 -10.78 14.56
CA ASN A 95 1.47 -10.72 13.51
C ASN A 95 2.00 -11.20 12.15
N LEU A 96 3.24 -10.87 11.78
CA LEU A 96 3.85 -11.31 10.53
C LEU A 96 4.06 -12.84 10.50
N LEU A 97 4.51 -13.43 11.60
CA LEU A 97 4.60 -14.89 11.73
C LEU A 97 3.22 -15.55 11.62
N SER A 98 2.24 -15.03 12.36
CA SER A 98 0.87 -15.56 12.31
C SER A 98 0.23 -15.40 10.93
N LEU A 99 0.50 -14.30 10.23
CA LEU A 99 0.07 -14.09 8.85
C LEU A 99 0.71 -15.12 7.92
N ALA A 100 2.02 -15.31 7.99
CA ALA A 100 2.75 -16.27 7.16
C ALA A 100 2.26 -17.71 7.39
N GLU A 101 2.08 -18.12 8.64
CA GLU A 101 1.57 -19.44 9.01
C GLU A 101 0.13 -19.66 8.51
N ASN A 102 -0.77 -18.72 8.78
CA ASN A 102 -2.18 -18.81 8.36
C ASN A 102 -2.32 -18.80 6.83
N LEU A 103 -1.54 -17.98 6.13
CA LEU A 103 -1.56 -17.93 4.67
C LEU A 103 -1.18 -19.30 4.09
N ARG A 104 -0.07 -19.88 4.53
CA ARG A 104 0.42 -21.18 4.02
C ARG A 104 -0.54 -22.32 4.37
N SER A 105 -1.01 -22.37 5.61
CA SER A 105 -1.86 -23.48 6.10
C SER A 105 -3.28 -23.46 5.53
N LYS A 106 -3.90 -22.28 5.43
CA LYS A 106 -5.30 -22.16 4.99
C LYS A 106 -5.46 -22.00 3.49
N TYR A 107 -4.53 -21.30 2.85
CA TYR A 107 -4.66 -20.90 1.47
C TYR A 107 -3.53 -21.37 0.56
N GLY A 108 -2.38 -21.82 1.09
CA GLY A 108 -1.20 -22.14 0.30
C GLY A 108 -0.40 -20.89 -0.10
N SER A 109 -1.04 -19.98 -0.83
CA SER A 109 -0.44 -18.74 -1.32
C SER A 109 -1.41 -17.56 -1.33
N LEU A 110 -0.88 -16.35 -1.53
CA LEU A 110 -1.68 -15.13 -1.65
C LEU A 110 -2.52 -15.14 -2.94
N GLU A 111 -1.98 -15.75 -4.00
CA GLU A 111 -2.63 -16.01 -5.27
C GLU A 111 -3.80 -17.00 -5.14
N GLU A 112 -3.62 -18.07 -4.37
CA GLU A 112 -4.68 -19.02 -4.08
C GLU A 112 -5.77 -18.40 -3.20
N LEU A 113 -5.42 -17.60 -2.19
CA LEU A 113 -6.40 -16.80 -1.44
C LEU A 113 -7.23 -15.93 -2.38
N TYR A 114 -6.56 -15.23 -3.29
CA TYR A 114 -7.23 -14.41 -4.30
C TYR A 114 -8.14 -15.26 -5.19
N ALA A 115 -7.66 -16.39 -5.72
CA ALA A 115 -8.46 -17.28 -6.57
C ALA A 115 -9.72 -17.80 -5.85
N GLN A 116 -9.61 -18.12 -4.56
CA GLN A 116 -10.73 -18.61 -3.73
C GLN A 116 -11.75 -17.53 -3.34
N ALA A 117 -11.39 -16.24 -3.40
CA ALA A 117 -12.32 -15.15 -3.11
C ALA A 117 -13.41 -15.06 -4.18
N LYS A 118 -14.68 -14.96 -3.79
CA LYS A 118 -15.79 -14.89 -4.75
C LYS A 118 -15.89 -13.53 -5.44
N ASP A 119 -15.65 -12.46 -4.70
CA ASP A 119 -15.76 -11.08 -5.12
C ASP A 119 -14.84 -10.18 -4.28
N SER A 120 -14.90 -8.86 -4.49
CA SER A 120 -14.09 -7.90 -3.73
C SER A 120 -14.38 -7.92 -2.22
N GLN A 121 -15.64 -8.12 -1.82
CA GLN A 121 -16.02 -8.09 -0.40
C GLN A 121 -15.54 -9.35 0.30
N ASP A 122 -15.62 -10.51 -0.36
CA ASP A 122 -15.06 -11.76 0.13
C ASP A 122 -13.54 -11.71 0.19
N LEU A 123 -12.87 -11.08 -0.80
CA LEU A 123 -11.43 -10.86 -0.76
C LEU A 123 -11.01 -10.02 0.46
N GLU A 124 -11.70 -8.90 0.71
CA GLU A 124 -11.45 -8.07 1.88
C GLU A 124 -11.67 -8.83 3.20
N LYS A 125 -12.71 -9.67 3.28
CA LYS A 125 -12.98 -10.50 4.46
C LYS A 125 -11.87 -11.52 4.69
N LYS A 126 -11.47 -12.27 3.66
CA LYS A 126 -10.41 -13.29 3.74
C LYS A 126 -9.08 -12.69 4.18
N LEU A 127 -8.70 -11.53 3.63
CA LEU A 127 -7.49 -10.82 4.07
C LEU A 127 -7.55 -10.39 5.54
N GLN A 128 -8.73 -9.98 6.03
CA GLN A 128 -8.94 -9.56 7.42
C GLN A 128 -9.00 -10.73 8.42
N GLU A 129 -9.01 -11.99 7.96
CA GLU A 129 -8.85 -13.15 8.84
C GLU A 129 -7.44 -13.23 9.44
N PHE A 130 -6.45 -12.62 8.79
CA PHE A 130 -5.08 -12.62 9.28
C PHE A 130 -4.91 -11.66 10.45
N LYS A 131 -4.35 -12.16 11.54
CA LYS A 131 -4.07 -11.35 12.73
C LYS A 131 -3.16 -10.17 12.37
N GLY A 132 -3.59 -8.96 12.74
CA GLY A 132 -2.88 -7.72 12.44
C GLY A 132 -3.19 -7.11 11.06
N VAL A 133 -4.00 -7.78 10.22
CA VAL A 133 -4.52 -7.25 8.97
C VAL A 133 -5.93 -6.69 9.21
N GLY A 134 -6.02 -5.39 9.43
CA GLY A 134 -7.30 -4.69 9.58
C GLY A 134 -7.75 -3.97 8.30
N PRO A 135 -8.91 -3.28 8.33
CA PRO A 135 -9.44 -2.54 7.19
C PRO A 135 -8.44 -1.55 6.57
N THR A 136 -7.60 -0.92 7.38
CA THR A 136 -6.54 -0.01 6.89
C THR A 136 -5.48 -0.74 6.08
N THR A 137 -4.99 -1.89 6.57
CA THR A 137 -4.02 -2.71 5.84
C THR A 137 -4.61 -3.18 4.51
N VAL A 138 -5.84 -3.67 4.52
CA VAL A 138 -6.53 -4.13 3.30
C VAL A 138 -6.74 -3.00 2.30
N SER A 139 -7.17 -1.83 2.76
CA SER A 139 -7.32 -0.64 1.90
C SER A 139 -5.99 -0.21 1.28
N ILE A 140 -4.88 -0.24 2.03
CA ILE A 140 -3.54 0.06 1.49
C ILE A 140 -3.12 -0.98 0.46
N PHE A 141 -3.28 -2.27 0.79
CA PHE A 141 -2.87 -3.39 -0.05
C PHE A 141 -3.63 -3.40 -1.38
N LEU A 142 -4.97 -3.44 -1.33
CA LEU A 142 -5.81 -3.60 -2.51
C LEU A 142 -5.88 -2.34 -3.38
N ARG A 143 -5.70 -1.13 -2.82
CA ARG A 143 -5.68 0.11 -3.63
C ARG A 143 -4.60 0.06 -4.71
N GLU A 144 -3.42 -0.42 -4.37
CA GLU A 144 -2.31 -0.50 -5.33
C GLU A 144 -2.47 -1.67 -6.32
N LEU A 145 -3.36 -2.61 -6.05
CA LEU A 145 -3.67 -3.75 -6.93
C LEU A 145 -4.85 -3.48 -7.88
N ARG A 146 -5.42 -2.27 -7.88
CA ARG A 146 -6.42 -1.86 -8.86
C ARG A 146 -5.82 -1.95 -10.27
N GLY A 147 -6.53 -2.63 -11.18
CA GLY A 147 -6.04 -2.91 -12.53
C GLY A 147 -5.07 -4.09 -12.63
N VAL A 148 -4.64 -4.67 -11.50
CA VAL A 148 -3.83 -5.90 -11.45
C VAL A 148 -4.68 -7.09 -11.05
N TRP A 149 -5.50 -6.93 -10.01
CA TRP A 149 -6.46 -7.92 -9.55
C TRP A 149 -7.88 -7.44 -9.80
N GLU A 150 -8.65 -8.23 -10.55
CA GLU A 150 -10.05 -7.94 -10.88
C GLU A 150 -10.91 -7.79 -9.62
N LYS A 151 -10.63 -8.51 -8.53
CA LYS A 151 -11.36 -8.36 -7.27
C LYS A 151 -10.82 -7.28 -6.33
N ALA A 152 -9.83 -6.47 -6.75
CA ALA A 152 -9.26 -5.41 -5.93
C ALA A 152 -10.06 -4.10 -6.04
N HIS A 153 -11.27 -4.10 -5.46
CA HIS A 153 -12.16 -2.95 -5.45
C HIS A 153 -12.50 -2.44 -4.04
N PRO A 154 -11.49 -2.09 -3.21
CA PRO A 154 -11.77 -1.51 -1.90
C PRO A 154 -12.51 -0.18 -2.05
N ARG A 155 -13.11 0.33 -0.98
CA ARG A 155 -13.63 1.70 -0.99
C ARG A 155 -12.52 2.69 -1.30
N VAL A 156 -12.80 3.64 -2.20
CA VAL A 156 -11.88 4.73 -2.56
C VAL A 156 -11.49 5.52 -1.30
N SER A 157 -10.19 5.75 -1.16
CA SER A 157 -9.61 6.48 -0.04
C SER A 157 -10.16 7.91 0.06
N PRO A 158 -10.59 8.36 1.24
CA PRO A 158 -10.97 9.76 1.46
C PRO A 158 -9.86 10.76 1.10
N LEU A 159 -8.59 10.35 1.19
CA LEU A 159 -7.45 11.19 0.82
C LEU A 159 -7.38 11.40 -0.70
N ALA A 160 -7.62 10.33 -1.47
CA ALA A 160 -7.70 10.40 -2.92
C ALA A 160 -8.89 11.24 -3.37
N GLN A 161 -10.06 11.07 -2.75
CA GLN A 161 -11.25 11.90 -3.03
C GLN A 161 -10.98 13.39 -2.79
N GLN A 162 -10.30 13.74 -1.70
CA GLN A 162 -9.91 15.13 -1.42
C GLN A 162 -8.94 15.69 -2.47
N ALA A 163 -7.95 14.91 -2.89
CA ALA A 163 -7.03 15.32 -3.95
C ALA A 163 -7.74 15.47 -5.31
N ALA A 164 -8.60 14.51 -5.67
CA ALA A 164 -9.39 14.54 -6.90
C ALA A 164 -10.31 15.74 -6.95
N SER A 165 -11.02 16.04 -5.85
CA SER A 165 -11.89 17.22 -5.76
C SER A 165 -11.14 18.53 -6.03
N ARG A 166 -9.89 18.66 -5.56
CA ARG A 166 -9.05 19.85 -5.83
C ARG A 166 -8.63 19.99 -7.29
N LEU A 167 -8.62 18.89 -8.04
CA LEU A 167 -8.20 18.81 -9.44
C LEU A 167 -9.37 18.68 -10.42
N GLY A 168 -10.62 18.64 -9.91
CA GLY A 168 -11.81 18.40 -10.75
C GLY A 168 -11.94 16.96 -11.25
N LEU A 169 -11.18 16.00 -10.69
CA LEU A 169 -11.11 14.60 -11.15
C LEU A 169 -12.13 13.66 -10.48
N GLY A 170 -13.28 14.18 -10.05
CA GLY A 170 -14.27 13.37 -9.31
C GLY A 170 -14.79 12.20 -10.14
N LYS A 171 -15.21 12.49 -11.38
CA LYS A 171 -15.74 11.50 -12.32
C LYS A 171 -14.65 10.54 -12.81
N GLU A 172 -13.47 11.06 -13.11
CA GLU A 172 -12.33 10.27 -13.57
C GLU A 172 -11.86 9.28 -12.50
N LEU A 173 -11.92 9.63 -11.21
CA LEU A 173 -11.58 8.69 -10.14
C LEU A 173 -12.57 7.53 -10.03
N GLU A 174 -13.84 7.75 -10.40
CA GLU A 174 -14.85 6.69 -10.46
C GLU A 174 -14.64 5.79 -11.68
N GLU A 175 -14.33 6.38 -12.84
CA GLU A 175 -14.11 5.66 -14.10
C GLU A 175 -12.73 4.99 -14.20
N GLN A 176 -11.72 5.55 -13.53
CA GLN A 176 -10.31 5.12 -13.56
C GLN A 176 -9.73 5.01 -12.14
N PRO A 177 -10.14 3.98 -11.37
CA PRO A 177 -9.69 3.78 -9.99
C PRO A 177 -8.16 3.61 -9.83
N GLU A 178 -7.43 3.28 -10.90
CA GLU A 178 -5.97 3.21 -10.94
C GLU A 178 -5.27 4.57 -10.72
N LEU A 179 -6.02 5.68 -10.79
CA LEU A 179 -5.53 7.00 -10.38
C LEU A 179 -5.42 7.13 -8.85
N GLU A 180 -6.15 6.31 -8.09
CA GLU A 180 -6.28 6.42 -6.65
C GLU A 180 -4.92 6.40 -5.90
N PRO A 181 -3.99 5.46 -6.16
CA PRO A 181 -2.66 5.47 -5.54
C PRO A 181 -1.93 6.81 -5.62
N ARG A 182 -1.90 7.41 -6.82
CA ARG A 182 -1.19 8.65 -7.09
C ARG A 182 -1.87 9.84 -6.43
N LEU A 183 -3.19 9.83 -6.36
CA LEU A 183 -3.97 10.86 -5.65
C LEU A 183 -3.77 10.77 -4.13
N VAL A 184 -3.66 9.57 -3.55
CA VAL A 184 -3.29 9.40 -2.13
C VAL A 184 -1.90 9.99 -1.86
N LYS A 185 -0.91 9.67 -2.70
CA LYS A 185 0.45 10.19 -2.58
C LYS A 185 0.49 11.71 -2.73
N LEU A 186 -0.17 12.25 -3.76
CA LEU A 186 -0.33 13.68 -3.98
C LEU A 186 -0.87 14.38 -2.72
N HIS A 187 -1.93 13.81 -2.12
CA HIS A 187 -2.52 14.36 -0.91
C HIS A 187 -1.52 14.38 0.26
N LEU A 188 -0.89 13.24 0.55
CA LEU A 188 -0.03 13.07 1.72
C LEU A 188 1.26 13.91 1.65
N GLU A 189 1.82 14.06 0.46
CA GLU A 189 3.11 14.72 0.26
C GLU A 189 2.98 16.22 -0.01
N PHE A 190 1.92 16.62 -0.71
CA PHE A 190 1.74 17.99 -1.15
C PHE A 190 0.54 18.66 -0.47
N CYS A 191 -0.68 18.18 -0.69
CA CYS A 191 -1.90 18.88 -0.24
C CYS A 191 -1.95 19.05 1.28
N LYS A 192 -1.70 17.98 2.04
CA LYS A 192 -1.73 17.99 3.51
C LYS A 192 -0.61 18.85 4.11
N ARG A 193 0.50 19.00 3.40
CA ARG A 193 1.69 19.74 3.85
C ARG A 193 1.75 21.18 3.31
N GLY A 194 0.77 21.61 2.52
CA GLY A 194 0.75 22.94 1.90
C GLY A 194 1.87 23.16 0.86
N ARG A 195 2.47 22.10 0.30
CA ARG A 195 3.61 22.21 -0.64
C ARG A 195 3.12 22.48 -2.08
N CYS A 196 2.33 23.53 -2.27
CA CYS A 196 1.73 23.85 -3.57
C CYS A 196 2.78 24.28 -4.61
N SER A 197 3.84 24.98 -4.21
CA SER A 197 4.89 25.49 -5.12
C SER A 197 5.71 24.39 -5.80
N THR A 198 5.85 23.23 -5.16
CA THR A 198 6.59 22.08 -5.68
C THR A 198 5.68 20.94 -6.14
N CYS A 199 4.37 21.15 -6.14
CA CYS A 199 3.40 20.13 -6.53
C CYS A 199 3.41 19.95 -8.06
N PRO A 200 3.57 18.72 -8.57
CA PRO A 200 3.73 18.45 -10.01
C PRO A 200 2.47 18.74 -10.84
N VAL A 201 1.32 18.87 -10.18
CA VAL A 201 0.02 19.20 -10.80
C VAL A 201 -0.54 20.51 -10.25
N SER A 202 0.33 21.36 -9.68
CA SER A 202 -0.08 22.61 -9.04
C SER A 202 -0.82 23.54 -9.99
N GLU A 203 -0.47 23.57 -11.28
CA GLU A 203 -1.11 24.41 -12.30
C GLU A 203 -2.61 24.09 -12.47
N PHE A 204 -3.00 22.82 -12.31
CA PHE A 204 -4.37 22.32 -12.46
C PHE A 204 -5.22 22.41 -11.18
N CYS A 205 -4.62 22.79 -10.04
CA CYS A 205 -5.33 22.79 -8.76
C CYS A 205 -6.23 24.02 -8.59
N HIS A 206 -7.50 23.81 -8.24
CA HIS A 206 -8.51 24.86 -8.01
C HIS A 206 -8.47 25.45 -6.58
N GLN A 207 -7.72 24.83 -5.67
CA GLN A 207 -7.68 25.18 -4.24
C GLN A 207 -6.24 25.35 -3.75
N LYS A 208 -5.42 26.12 -4.48
CA LYS A 208 -4.03 26.37 -4.09
C LYS A 208 -4.01 27.14 -2.76
N ALA A 209 -3.21 26.67 -1.80
CA ALA A 209 -2.83 27.50 -0.67
C ALA A 209 -1.98 28.66 -1.22
N LYS A 210 -2.19 29.87 -0.70
CA LYS A 210 -1.35 31.04 -1.00
C LYS A 210 0.08 30.81 -0.50
#